data_AF-W4K8A7-F1
#
_entry.id   AF-W4K8A7-F1
#
_cell.length_a   1.000
_cell.length_b   1.000
_cell.length_c   1.000
_cell.angle_alpha   90.00
_cell.angle_beta   90.00
_cell.angle_gamma   90.00
#
_symmetry.space_group_name_H-M   'P 1'
#
loop_
_entity.id
_entity.type
_entity.pdbx_description
1 polymer ?
#
loop_
_entity_poly.entity_id
_entity_poly.type
_entity_poly.pdbx_seq_one_letter_code
_entity_poly.pdbx_strand_id
1 'polypeptide(L)'
;MSIVTVPPGVVCTAEEYALSLKSAENPYPPITCLTRGQSFGVVLIVEAASVSMLAVVSIFALIIRNYRRHLVNDPTGNWRLLKQPMDILMLSLLCSDLLQAAPLVLAIKWIHEGKLYTGNFCTSQGAISQIGETGVAIATFVIAVHTFVAVMWRKGTHSRLWAFIVVGCIWAFVIIFVGINVGIHKRNGDLYDTPTPFWCWIGGKFLDDRIAGEYLWLWLALVTSALVYIPLSLWSRGNLSVDPKIWWKFRLHRKVRVEDSDGSQRRAMAMLAYPLVYAIIVGPTSVIRWINFGLETRGKDTPTSLSFLASVLFSLSGALNVTLLLTTRPELLLLHKPQKTNRATDASASSGASHSRPTLGLTQRSLRSMIGKSKMPDRMKLGQLEEDSTVGWDVPLGTRSSVVSLPDSSVIDA
;
A
#
# COMPACT_ATOMS: atom_id res chain seq x y z
N MET A 1 -50.87 8.79 -21.59
CA MET A 1 -49.70 7.93 -21.79
C MET A 1 -48.73 8.70 -22.67
N SER A 2 -47.79 9.42 -22.07
CA SER A 2 -46.77 10.15 -22.84
C SER A 2 -45.87 9.11 -23.51
N ILE A 3 -45.78 9.11 -24.84
CA ILE A 3 -44.91 8.21 -25.59
C ILE A 3 -43.47 8.59 -25.25
N VAL A 4 -42.78 7.77 -24.46
CA VAL A 4 -41.37 7.96 -24.16
C VAL A 4 -40.57 7.52 -25.38
N THR A 5 -39.96 8.47 -26.08
CA THR A 5 -39.11 8.19 -27.25
C THR A 5 -37.71 7.82 -26.80
N VAL A 6 -37.26 6.60 -27.15
CA VAL A 6 -35.91 6.13 -26.85
C VAL A 6 -34.90 6.83 -27.78
N PRO A 7 -33.82 7.44 -27.26
CA PRO A 7 -32.79 8.07 -28.07
C PRO A 7 -32.09 7.06 -29.00
N PRO A 8 -31.63 7.48 -30.19
CA PRO A 8 -30.88 6.61 -31.08
C PRO A 8 -29.60 6.10 -30.41
N GLY A 9 -29.36 4.79 -30.48
CA GLY A 9 -28.16 4.15 -29.93
C GLY A 9 -28.29 3.60 -28.50
N VAL A 10 -29.46 3.70 -27.87
CA VAL A 10 -29.78 3.01 -26.60
C VAL A 10 -30.42 1.66 -26.91
N VAL A 11 -30.01 0.60 -26.20
CA VAL A 11 -30.46 -0.79 -26.44
C VAL A 11 -31.76 -1.12 -25.69
N CYS A 12 -32.13 -0.34 -24.67
CA CYS A 12 -33.33 -0.56 -23.85
C CYS A 12 -34.64 -0.49 -24.63
N THR A 13 -35.66 -1.22 -24.15
CA THR A 13 -37.05 -1.03 -24.60
C THR A 13 -37.60 0.32 -24.13
N ALA A 14 -38.71 0.77 -24.71
CA ALA A 14 -39.35 2.02 -24.29
C ALA A 14 -39.79 2.01 -22.81
N GLU A 15 -40.24 0.85 -22.33
CA GLU A 15 -40.61 0.65 -20.92
C GLU A 15 -39.38 0.70 -19.99
N GLU A 16 -38.31 0.00 -20.36
CA GLU A 16 -37.04 0.01 -19.60
C GLU A 16 -36.41 1.40 -19.57
N TYR A 17 -36.48 2.12 -20.69
CA TYR A 17 -36.00 3.47 -20.77
C TYR A 17 -36.83 4.42 -19.89
N ALA A 18 -38.16 4.28 -19.89
CA ALA A 18 -39.03 5.04 -18.99
C ALA A 18 -38.70 4.78 -17.51
N LEU A 19 -38.39 3.53 -17.14
CA LEU A 19 -37.95 3.16 -15.78
C LEU A 19 -36.55 3.67 -15.43
N SER A 20 -35.71 3.96 -16.42
CA SER A 20 -34.36 4.49 -16.21
C SER A 20 -34.32 6.00 -15.98
N LEU A 21 -35.41 6.71 -16.26
CA LEU A 21 -35.50 8.15 -16.10
C LEU A 21 -35.61 8.51 -14.61
N LYS A 22 -34.71 9.37 -14.14
CA LYS A 22 -34.79 9.95 -12.80
C LYS A 22 -36.01 10.87 -12.71
N SER A 23 -36.80 10.71 -11.66
CA SER A 23 -37.92 11.61 -11.33
C SER A 23 -37.87 11.99 -9.85
N ALA A 24 -38.63 13.01 -9.43
CA ALA A 24 -38.74 13.37 -8.02
C ALA A 24 -39.29 12.22 -7.15
N GLU A 25 -40.10 11.34 -7.74
CA GLU A 25 -40.69 10.16 -7.08
C GLU A 25 -39.76 8.93 -7.11
N ASN A 26 -38.90 8.82 -8.13
CA ASN A 26 -37.90 7.75 -8.25
C ASN A 26 -36.51 8.34 -8.54
N PRO A 27 -35.82 8.86 -7.52
CA PRO A 27 -34.49 9.45 -7.68
C PRO A 27 -33.40 8.41 -8.00
N TYR A 28 -33.63 7.14 -7.68
CA TYR A 28 -32.66 6.05 -7.79
C TYR A 28 -33.27 4.88 -8.60
N PRO A 29 -33.30 4.98 -9.93
CA PRO A 29 -33.94 3.97 -10.77
C PRO A 29 -33.23 2.62 -10.65
N PRO A 30 -33.98 1.50 -10.62
CA PRO A 30 -33.40 0.15 -10.52
C PRO A 30 -32.70 -0.30 -11.80
N ILE A 31 -32.91 0.42 -12.91
CA ILE A 31 -32.31 0.17 -14.22
C ILE A 31 -31.66 1.45 -14.75
N THR A 32 -30.52 1.32 -15.42
CA THR A 32 -29.85 2.42 -16.11
C THR A 32 -29.50 1.99 -17.53
N CYS A 33 -30.03 2.72 -18.51
CA CYS A 33 -29.80 2.46 -19.92
C CYS A 33 -28.54 3.19 -20.40
N LEU A 34 -27.63 2.46 -21.07
CA LEU A 34 -26.39 3.04 -21.58
C LEU A 34 -26.57 3.56 -23.01
N THR A 35 -26.08 4.77 -23.24
CA THR A 35 -25.82 5.28 -24.59
C THR A 35 -24.54 4.68 -25.15
N ARG A 36 -24.36 4.68 -26.48
CA ARG A 36 -23.10 4.22 -27.13
C ARG A 36 -21.85 4.88 -26.57
N GLY A 37 -21.90 6.18 -26.28
CA GLY A 37 -20.78 6.91 -25.68
C GLY A 37 -20.47 6.45 -24.26
N GLN A 38 -21.48 6.15 -23.46
CA GLN A 38 -21.30 5.60 -22.11
C GLN A 38 -20.78 4.17 -22.14
N SER A 39 -21.31 3.31 -23.03
CA SER A 39 -20.76 1.96 -23.22
C SER A 39 -19.29 2.00 -23.60
N PHE A 40 -18.88 2.93 -24.47
CA PHE A 40 -17.47 3.12 -24.80
C PHE A 40 -16.63 3.57 -23.59
N GLY A 41 -17.15 4.47 -22.76
CA GLY A 41 -16.51 4.85 -21.49
C GLY A 41 -16.31 3.66 -20.54
N VAL A 42 -17.31 2.78 -20.42
CA VAL A 42 -17.22 1.55 -19.61
C VAL A 42 -16.21 0.56 -20.22
N VAL A 43 -16.10 0.46 -21.54
CA VAL A 43 -15.05 -0.35 -22.21
C VAL A 43 -13.66 0.13 -21.77
N LEU A 44 -13.40 1.45 -21.79
CA LEU A 44 -12.09 1.98 -21.37
C LEU A 44 -11.77 1.67 -19.90
N ILE A 45 -12.77 1.72 -19.02
CA ILE A 45 -12.64 1.32 -17.62
C ILE A 45 -12.28 -0.16 -17.50
N VAL A 46 -13.00 -1.03 -18.23
CA VAL A 46 -12.75 -2.49 -18.25
C VAL A 46 -11.34 -2.82 -18.72
N GLU A 47 -10.88 -2.18 -19.80
CA GLU A 47 -9.52 -2.38 -20.33
C GLU A 47 -8.47 -1.97 -19.30
N ALA A 48 -8.60 -0.78 -18.71
CA ALA A 48 -7.70 -0.30 -17.67
C ALA A 48 -7.70 -1.20 -16.42
N ALA A 49 -8.88 -1.66 -15.98
CA ALA A 49 -9.02 -2.58 -14.86
C ALA A 49 -8.41 -3.95 -15.17
N SER A 50 -8.53 -4.42 -16.42
CA SER A 50 -7.93 -5.68 -16.88
C SER A 50 -6.40 -5.60 -16.84
N VAL A 51 -5.81 -4.47 -17.27
CA VAL A 51 -4.37 -4.22 -17.15
C VAL A 51 -3.92 -4.25 -15.69
N SER A 52 -4.64 -3.57 -14.79
CA SER A 52 -4.35 -3.62 -13.35
C SER A 52 -4.47 -5.02 -12.77
N MET A 53 -5.54 -5.74 -13.09
CA MET A 53 -5.78 -7.11 -12.61
C MET A 53 -4.65 -8.04 -13.07
N LEU A 54 -4.27 -7.98 -14.35
CA LEU A 54 -3.18 -8.77 -14.92
C LEU A 54 -1.83 -8.42 -14.27
N ALA A 55 -1.54 -7.14 -14.04
CA ALA A 55 -0.31 -6.70 -13.38
C ALA A 55 -0.21 -7.27 -11.95
N VAL A 56 -1.30 -7.15 -11.17
CA VAL A 56 -1.36 -7.64 -9.78
C VAL A 56 -1.26 -9.17 -9.73
N VAL A 57 -2.02 -9.88 -10.56
CA VAL A 57 -1.96 -11.36 -10.66
C VAL A 57 -0.56 -11.82 -11.07
N SER A 58 0.09 -11.13 -12.00
CA SER A 58 1.45 -11.45 -12.43
C SER A 58 2.45 -11.33 -11.29
N ILE A 59 2.35 -10.29 -10.45
CA ILE A 59 3.18 -10.14 -9.25
C ILE A 59 2.92 -11.25 -8.25
N PHE A 60 1.65 -11.58 -7.95
CA PHE A 60 1.34 -12.71 -7.07
C PHE A 60 1.91 -14.03 -7.60
N ALA A 61 1.81 -14.28 -8.91
CA ALA A 61 2.40 -15.45 -9.54
C ALA A 61 3.93 -15.48 -9.40
N LEU A 62 4.60 -14.34 -9.56
CA LEU A 62 6.05 -14.22 -9.35
C LEU A 62 6.45 -14.46 -7.89
N ILE A 63 5.72 -13.88 -6.93
CA ILE A 63 5.94 -14.08 -5.49
C ILE A 63 5.78 -15.56 -5.14
N ILE A 64 4.69 -16.20 -5.58
CA ILE A 64 4.43 -17.63 -5.33
C ILE A 64 5.51 -18.50 -5.96
N ARG A 65 5.91 -18.21 -7.21
CA ARG A 65 6.97 -18.95 -7.91
C ARG A 65 8.30 -18.84 -7.16
N ASN A 66 8.67 -17.64 -6.73
CA ASN A 66 9.93 -17.40 -6.03
C ASN A 66 9.90 -18.01 -4.62
N TYR A 67 8.77 -17.92 -3.91
CA TYR A 67 8.56 -18.61 -2.64
C TYR A 67 8.76 -20.13 -2.76
N ARG A 68 8.13 -20.77 -3.76
CA ARG A 68 8.29 -22.21 -4.03
C ARG A 68 9.74 -22.56 -4.39
N ARG A 69 10.42 -21.73 -5.19
CA ARG A 69 11.84 -21.93 -5.53
C ARG A 69 12.75 -21.89 -4.30
N HIS A 70 12.50 -20.97 -3.37
CA HIS A 70 13.29 -20.91 -2.12
C HIS A 70 13.00 -22.08 -1.19
N LEU A 71 11.74 -22.50 -1.07
CA LEU A 71 11.37 -23.67 -0.26
C LEU A 71 12.10 -24.94 -0.71
N VAL A 72 12.31 -25.10 -2.02
CA VAL A 72 13.01 -26.27 -2.60
C VAL A 72 14.53 -26.14 -2.51
N ASN A 73 15.10 -24.94 -2.68
CA ASN A 73 16.55 -24.77 -2.83
C ASN A 73 17.29 -24.30 -1.56
N ASP A 74 16.59 -23.97 -0.47
CA ASP A 74 17.21 -23.47 0.76
C ASP A 74 17.07 -24.46 1.93
N PRO A 75 18.07 -25.35 2.16
CA PRO A 75 18.05 -26.32 3.25
C PRO A 75 18.29 -25.71 4.64
N THR A 76 18.58 -24.40 4.74
CA THR A 76 18.94 -23.75 6.02
C THR A 76 17.76 -23.16 6.79
N GLY A 77 16.57 -23.08 6.17
CA GLY A 77 15.32 -22.68 6.85
C GLY A 77 15.26 -21.24 7.39
N ASN A 78 16.31 -20.43 7.21
CA ASN A 78 16.41 -19.08 7.75
C ASN A 78 15.73 -18.02 6.88
N TRP A 79 15.27 -18.37 5.68
CA TRP A 79 14.66 -17.42 4.75
C TRP A 79 13.18 -17.13 5.10
N ARG A 80 12.80 -15.85 5.02
CA ARG A 80 11.42 -15.38 5.25
C ARG A 80 11.03 -14.39 4.16
N LEU A 81 9.86 -14.59 3.56
CA LEU A 81 9.26 -13.68 2.57
C LEU A 81 8.93 -12.31 3.17
N LEU A 82 8.39 -12.30 4.39
CA LEU A 82 7.93 -11.09 5.09
C LEU A 82 8.97 -10.67 6.13
N LYS A 83 9.95 -9.86 5.71
CA LYS A 83 11.02 -9.36 6.58
C LYS A 83 10.61 -8.08 7.29
N GLN A 84 9.94 -7.18 6.59
CA GLN A 84 9.55 -5.87 7.11
C GLN A 84 8.02 -5.77 7.27
N PRO A 85 7.52 -4.99 8.25
CA PRO A 85 6.08 -4.76 8.42
C PRO A 85 5.44 -4.12 7.18
N MET A 86 6.21 -3.32 6.44
CA MET A 86 5.78 -2.73 5.17
C MET A 86 5.47 -3.77 4.09
N ASP A 87 6.15 -4.92 4.09
CA ASP A 87 5.90 -5.98 3.11
C ASP A 87 4.50 -6.57 3.30
N ILE A 88 4.05 -6.67 4.55
CA ILE A 88 2.72 -7.16 4.93
C ILE A 88 1.64 -6.16 4.48
N LEU A 89 1.86 -4.87 4.73
CA LEU A 89 0.95 -3.80 4.30
C LEU A 89 0.84 -3.72 2.77
N MET A 90 1.95 -3.85 2.06
CA MET A 90 1.96 -3.85 0.59
C MET A 90 1.25 -5.08 0.01
N LEU A 91 1.44 -6.26 0.60
CA LEU A 91 0.71 -7.45 0.17
C LEU A 91 -0.80 -7.28 0.37
N SER A 92 -1.21 -6.70 1.50
CA SER A 92 -2.62 -6.37 1.75
C SER A 92 -3.15 -5.35 0.74
N LEU A 93 -2.38 -4.31 0.42
CA LEU A 93 -2.74 -3.30 -0.58
C LEU A 93 -2.96 -3.96 -1.96
N LEU A 94 -2.07 -4.84 -2.39
CA LEU A 94 -2.21 -5.57 -3.66
C LEU A 94 -3.41 -6.51 -3.67
N CYS A 95 -3.72 -7.16 -2.55
CA CYS A 95 -4.95 -7.95 -2.43
C CYS A 95 -6.20 -7.07 -2.58
N SER A 96 -6.21 -5.88 -1.97
CA SER A 96 -7.31 -4.93 -2.12
C SER A 96 -7.39 -4.35 -3.54
N ASP A 97 -6.27 -4.06 -4.20
CA ASP A 97 -6.24 -3.62 -5.62
C ASP A 97 -6.81 -4.71 -6.55
N LEU A 98 -6.55 -5.99 -6.27
CA LEU A 98 -7.14 -7.10 -7.02
C LEU A 98 -8.68 -7.12 -6.88
N LEU A 99 -9.18 -6.93 -5.65
CA LEU A 99 -10.62 -6.83 -5.38
C LEU A 99 -11.22 -5.54 -5.95
N GLN A 100 -10.48 -4.44 -6.03
CA GLN A 100 -10.94 -3.20 -6.65
C GLN A 100 -11.05 -3.34 -8.18
N ALA A 101 -10.12 -4.05 -8.81
CA ALA A 101 -10.14 -4.24 -10.27
C ALA A 101 -11.20 -5.27 -10.73
N ALA A 102 -11.42 -6.34 -9.95
CA ALA A 102 -12.36 -7.41 -10.30
C ALA A 102 -13.79 -6.94 -10.69
N PRO A 103 -14.49 -6.11 -9.90
CA PRO A 103 -15.86 -5.68 -10.20
C PRO A 103 -15.91 -4.75 -11.41
N LEU A 104 -14.84 -3.99 -11.67
CA LEU A 104 -14.71 -3.19 -12.87
C LEU A 104 -14.56 -4.07 -14.12
N VAL A 105 -13.80 -5.16 -14.05
CA VAL A 105 -13.75 -6.17 -15.13
C VAL A 105 -15.11 -6.86 -15.31
N LEU A 106 -15.83 -7.16 -14.22
CA LEU A 106 -17.18 -7.73 -14.28
C LEU A 106 -18.19 -6.81 -15.00
N ALA A 107 -17.89 -5.51 -15.16
CA ALA A 107 -18.71 -4.59 -15.93
C ALA A 107 -18.80 -4.93 -17.43
N ILE A 108 -18.02 -5.89 -17.94
CA ILE A 108 -18.17 -6.46 -19.29
C ILE A 108 -19.61 -6.90 -19.57
N LYS A 109 -20.31 -7.46 -18.56
CA LYS A 109 -21.71 -7.84 -18.69
C LYS A 109 -22.59 -6.64 -19.12
N TRP A 110 -22.37 -5.49 -18.50
CA TRP A 110 -23.13 -4.26 -18.77
C TRP A 110 -22.86 -3.69 -20.15
N ILE A 111 -21.63 -3.87 -20.66
CA ILE A 111 -21.27 -3.50 -22.04
C ILE A 111 -22.05 -4.38 -23.03
N HIS A 112 -22.09 -5.70 -22.79
CA HIS A 112 -22.79 -6.63 -23.66
C HIS A 112 -24.31 -6.38 -23.69
N GLU A 113 -24.92 -6.10 -22.54
CA GLU A 113 -26.37 -5.90 -22.44
C GLU A 113 -26.83 -4.48 -22.78
N GLY A 114 -25.93 -3.49 -22.73
CA GLY A 114 -26.26 -2.08 -22.98
C GLY A 114 -27.16 -1.45 -21.90
N LYS A 115 -27.32 -2.12 -20.75
CA LYS A 115 -28.11 -1.67 -19.61
C LYS A 115 -27.58 -2.28 -18.32
N LEU A 116 -27.74 -1.56 -17.21
CA LEU A 116 -27.43 -2.01 -15.85
C LEU A 116 -28.73 -2.16 -15.08
N TYR A 117 -28.83 -3.18 -14.23
CA TYR A 117 -30.02 -3.38 -13.41
C TYR A 117 -29.68 -3.99 -12.05
N THR A 118 -30.51 -3.70 -11.07
CA THR A 118 -30.41 -4.25 -9.71
C THR A 118 -30.65 -5.75 -9.69
N GLY A 119 -29.94 -6.47 -8.81
CA GLY A 119 -30.08 -7.92 -8.64
C GLY A 119 -28.81 -8.53 -8.06
N ASN A 120 -28.78 -9.86 -7.95
CA ASN A 120 -27.67 -10.57 -7.28
C ASN A 120 -26.29 -10.25 -7.89
N PHE A 121 -26.21 -10.10 -9.21
CA PHE A 121 -24.96 -9.72 -9.89
C PHE A 121 -24.51 -8.31 -9.49
N CYS A 122 -25.44 -7.36 -9.47
CA CYS A 122 -25.21 -5.98 -9.08
C CYS A 122 -24.77 -5.87 -7.61
N THR A 123 -25.44 -6.60 -6.72
CA THR A 123 -25.07 -6.71 -5.29
C THR A 123 -23.68 -7.31 -5.11
N SER A 124 -23.35 -8.38 -5.85
CA SER A 124 -22.03 -9.00 -5.75
C SER A 124 -20.94 -8.07 -6.28
N GLN A 125 -21.21 -7.38 -7.40
CA GLN A 125 -20.30 -6.39 -7.96
C GLN A 125 -20.06 -5.23 -6.98
N GLY A 126 -21.13 -4.64 -6.43
CA GLY A 126 -21.05 -3.53 -5.48
C GLY A 126 -20.31 -3.89 -4.19
N ALA A 127 -20.63 -5.06 -3.61
CA ALA A 127 -19.95 -5.55 -2.41
C ALA A 127 -18.45 -5.77 -2.63
N ILE A 128 -18.05 -6.37 -3.75
CA ILE A 128 -16.63 -6.57 -4.07
C ILE A 128 -15.93 -5.22 -4.30
N SER A 129 -16.57 -4.28 -5.00
CA SER A 129 -16.04 -2.91 -5.19
C SER A 129 -15.78 -2.24 -3.86
N GLN A 130 -16.75 -2.30 -2.94
CA GLN A 130 -16.64 -1.69 -1.63
C GLN A 130 -15.50 -2.30 -0.80
N ILE A 131 -15.36 -3.63 -0.77
CA ILE A 131 -14.25 -4.29 -0.07
C ILE A 131 -12.89 -3.85 -0.64
N GLY A 132 -12.78 -3.81 -1.98
CA GLY A 132 -11.55 -3.44 -2.68
C GLY A 132 -11.16 -1.97 -2.48
N GLU A 133 -12.04 -1.05 -2.86
CA GLU A 133 -11.80 0.40 -2.84
C GLU A 133 -11.52 0.90 -1.41
N THR A 134 -12.33 0.46 -0.43
CA THR A 134 -12.12 0.81 0.98
C THR A 134 -10.84 0.20 1.52
N GLY A 135 -10.54 -1.06 1.17
CA GLY A 135 -9.30 -1.73 1.56
C GLY A 135 -8.06 -0.99 1.07
N VAL A 136 -8.06 -0.56 -0.20
CA VAL A 136 -6.98 0.24 -0.80
C VAL A 136 -6.83 1.57 -0.07
N ALA A 137 -7.93 2.27 0.22
CA ALA A 137 -7.91 3.55 0.91
C ALA A 137 -7.32 3.44 2.33
N ILE A 138 -7.81 2.50 3.14
CA ILE A 138 -7.33 2.32 4.53
C ILE A 138 -5.88 1.83 4.54
N ALA A 139 -5.52 0.86 3.70
CA ALA A 139 -4.13 0.39 3.61
C ALA A 139 -3.19 1.54 3.22
N THR A 140 -3.58 2.38 2.26
CA THR A 140 -2.77 3.54 1.85
C THR A 140 -2.63 4.56 2.98
N PHE A 141 -3.72 4.88 3.68
CA PHE A 141 -3.69 5.76 4.85
C PHE A 141 -2.70 5.24 5.91
N VAL A 142 -2.80 3.96 6.27
CA VAL A 142 -1.88 3.33 7.25
C VAL A 142 -0.44 3.37 6.76
N ILE A 143 -0.17 3.08 5.48
CA ILE A 143 1.16 3.15 4.89
C ILE A 143 1.72 4.58 4.99
N ALA A 144 0.91 5.60 4.70
CA ALA A 144 1.31 7.00 4.79
C ALA A 144 1.67 7.39 6.23
N VAL A 145 0.81 7.05 7.21
CA VAL A 145 1.06 7.30 8.64
C VAL A 145 2.32 6.57 9.11
N HIS A 146 2.46 5.29 8.78
CA HIS A 146 3.63 4.49 9.17
C HIS A 146 4.92 5.06 8.59
N THR A 147 4.90 5.47 7.32
CA THR A 147 6.06 6.08 6.64
C THR A 147 6.44 7.39 7.31
N PHE A 148 5.45 8.23 7.64
CA PHE A 148 5.69 9.47 8.36
C PHE A 148 6.31 9.24 9.74
N VAL A 149 5.73 8.32 10.52
CA VAL A 149 6.24 7.96 11.85
C VAL A 149 7.67 7.45 11.75
N ALA A 150 7.94 6.52 10.83
CA ALA A 150 9.27 5.94 10.65
C ALA A 150 10.33 7.00 10.30
N VAL A 151 10.00 7.95 9.42
CA VAL A 151 10.91 9.02 9.00
C VAL A 151 11.10 10.08 10.10
N MET A 152 10.01 10.49 10.74
CA MET A 152 10.02 11.59 11.70
C MET A 152 10.53 11.19 13.08
N TRP A 153 10.09 10.03 13.59
CA TRP A 153 10.47 9.58 14.92
C TRP A 153 11.81 8.84 14.94
N ARG A 154 12.33 8.38 13.79
CA ARG A 154 13.53 7.52 13.66
C ARG A 154 13.53 6.26 14.55
N LYS A 155 12.44 6.00 15.28
CA LYS A 155 12.19 4.76 15.99
C LYS A 155 11.59 3.80 14.99
N GLY A 156 12.40 2.83 14.60
CA GLY A 156 11.97 1.78 13.71
C GLY A 156 10.80 1.02 14.30
N THR A 157 9.65 1.17 13.67
CA THR A 157 8.44 0.37 13.88
C THR A 157 8.65 -1.03 13.32
N HIS A 158 9.68 -1.75 13.80
CA HIS A 158 10.11 -3.04 13.25
C HIS A 158 9.21 -4.22 13.68
N SER A 159 8.21 -3.98 14.53
CA SER A 159 7.31 -5.03 14.98
C SER A 159 6.40 -5.51 13.86
N ARG A 160 6.65 -6.72 13.38
CA ARG A 160 5.79 -7.41 12.39
C ARG A 160 4.42 -7.75 12.95
N LEU A 161 4.33 -7.99 14.26
CA LEU A 161 3.07 -8.29 14.94
C LEU A 161 2.08 -7.14 14.77
N TRP A 162 2.54 -5.90 14.91
CA TRP A 162 1.71 -4.72 14.68
C TRP A 162 1.10 -4.71 13.27
N ALA A 163 1.90 -5.00 12.23
CA ALA A 163 1.41 -5.02 10.86
C ALA A 163 0.35 -6.11 10.62
N PHE A 164 0.53 -7.30 11.19
CA PHE A 164 -0.49 -8.36 11.11
C PHE A 164 -1.78 -7.98 11.82
N ILE A 165 -1.69 -7.37 13.01
CA ILE A 165 -2.87 -6.89 13.75
C ILE A 165 -3.60 -5.83 12.92
N VAL A 166 -2.88 -4.83 12.42
CA VAL A 166 -3.48 -3.75 11.64
C VAL A 166 -4.14 -4.28 10.36
N VAL A 167 -3.45 -5.12 9.59
CA VAL A 167 -4.03 -5.74 8.39
C VAL A 167 -5.26 -6.58 8.77
N GLY A 168 -5.18 -7.37 9.83
CA GLY A 168 -6.32 -8.14 10.34
C GLY A 168 -7.53 -7.25 10.68
N CYS A 169 -7.29 -6.11 11.35
CA CYS A 169 -8.33 -5.13 11.66
C CYS A 169 -8.92 -4.48 10.40
N ILE A 170 -8.11 -4.18 9.39
CA ILE A 170 -8.59 -3.63 8.11
C ILE A 170 -9.54 -4.63 7.45
N TRP A 171 -9.11 -5.88 7.28
CA TRP A 171 -9.94 -6.92 6.65
C TRP A 171 -11.20 -7.22 7.45
N ALA A 172 -11.09 -7.31 8.78
CA ALA A 172 -12.24 -7.49 9.65
C ALA A 172 -13.24 -6.33 9.49
N PHE A 173 -12.76 -5.09 9.52
CA PHE A 173 -13.61 -3.92 9.33
C PHE A 173 -14.34 -3.95 7.98
N VAL A 174 -13.61 -4.10 6.85
CA VAL A 174 -14.25 -4.04 5.53
C VAL A 174 -15.21 -5.19 5.29
N ILE A 175 -14.87 -6.42 5.71
CA ILE A 175 -15.74 -7.59 5.53
C ILE A 175 -17.00 -7.47 6.40
N ILE A 176 -16.85 -7.09 7.67
CA ILE A 176 -17.98 -6.95 8.60
C ILE A 176 -18.87 -5.80 8.16
N PHE A 177 -18.30 -4.64 7.80
CA PHE A 177 -19.06 -3.47 7.36
C PHE A 177 -19.90 -3.78 6.12
N VAL A 178 -19.29 -4.36 5.09
CA VAL A 178 -19.99 -4.70 3.84
C VAL A 178 -21.03 -5.80 4.08
N GLY A 179 -20.65 -6.85 4.82
CA GLY A 179 -21.53 -7.99 5.09
C GLY A 179 -22.78 -7.61 5.90
N ILE A 180 -22.64 -6.76 6.92
CA ILE A 180 -23.76 -6.25 7.71
C ILE A 180 -24.69 -5.42 6.84
N ASN A 181 -24.15 -4.46 6.07
CA ASN A 181 -24.96 -3.57 5.26
C ASN A 181 -25.72 -4.31 4.15
N VAL A 182 -25.05 -5.19 3.42
CA VAL A 182 -25.72 -6.04 2.40
C VAL A 182 -26.76 -6.95 3.06
N GLY A 183 -26.45 -7.51 4.23
CA GLY A 183 -27.34 -8.43 4.95
C GLY A 183 -28.63 -7.78 5.48
N ILE A 184 -28.51 -6.62 6.13
CA ILE A 184 -29.66 -5.89 6.70
C ILE A 184 -30.60 -5.44 5.58
N HIS A 185 -30.06 -4.80 4.54
CA HIS A 185 -30.88 -4.23 3.49
C HIS A 185 -31.52 -5.29 2.60
N LYS A 186 -30.84 -6.44 2.37
CA LYS A 186 -31.45 -7.61 1.72
C LYS A 186 -32.67 -8.13 2.48
N ARG A 187 -32.63 -8.13 3.82
CA ARG A 187 -33.77 -8.56 4.65
C ARG A 187 -34.96 -7.61 4.56
N ASN A 188 -34.68 -6.30 4.47
CA ASN A 188 -35.70 -5.26 4.44
C ASN A 188 -36.30 -5.06 3.03
N GLY A 189 -35.76 -5.74 2.00
CA GLY A 189 -36.17 -5.55 0.61
C GLY A 189 -35.66 -4.25 -0.01
N ASP A 190 -34.82 -3.50 0.71
CA ASP A 190 -34.17 -2.30 0.23
C ASP A 190 -32.97 -2.70 -0.65
N LEU A 191 -32.96 -2.24 -1.89
CA LEU A 191 -31.85 -2.46 -2.82
C LEU A 191 -30.65 -1.61 -2.39
N TYR A 192 -29.73 -2.20 -1.62
CA TYR A 192 -28.52 -1.52 -1.12
C TYR A 192 -27.57 -1.15 -2.25
N ASP A 193 -27.20 -2.12 -3.08
CA ASP A 193 -26.36 -1.91 -4.25
C ASP A 193 -27.23 -1.62 -5.47
N THR A 194 -27.06 -0.44 -6.05
CA THR A 194 -27.81 0.01 -7.23
C THR A 194 -26.87 0.58 -8.30
N PRO A 195 -27.35 0.70 -9.56
CA PRO A 195 -26.59 1.37 -10.62
C PRO A 195 -26.29 2.82 -10.26
N THR A 196 -25.00 3.21 -10.27
CA THR A 196 -24.58 4.56 -9.85
C THR A 196 -23.55 5.24 -10.78
N PRO A 197 -23.92 5.62 -12.01
CA PRO A 197 -24.88 4.99 -12.93
C PRO A 197 -24.22 3.93 -13.84
N PHE A 198 -22.88 3.85 -13.87
CA PHE A 198 -22.12 3.05 -14.86
C PHE A 198 -21.58 1.73 -14.32
N TRP A 199 -21.72 1.50 -13.01
CA TRP A 199 -21.42 0.25 -12.32
C TRP A 199 -22.35 0.14 -11.11
N CYS A 200 -22.38 -1.03 -10.49
CA CYS A 200 -23.11 -1.24 -9.26
C CYS A 200 -22.27 -0.88 -8.05
N TRP A 201 -22.86 -0.11 -7.14
CA TRP A 201 -22.25 0.34 -5.90
C TRP A 201 -23.34 0.78 -4.91
N ILE A 202 -22.96 1.24 -3.72
CA ILE A 202 -23.88 1.67 -2.67
C ILE A 202 -24.85 2.72 -3.25
N GLY A 203 -26.15 2.47 -3.13
CA GLY A 203 -27.21 3.31 -3.69
C GLY A 203 -27.27 4.71 -3.05
N GLY A 204 -27.78 5.68 -3.81
CA GLY A 204 -27.78 7.10 -3.37
C GLY A 204 -28.68 7.40 -2.18
N LYS A 205 -29.64 6.50 -1.90
CA LYS A 205 -30.45 6.53 -0.68
C LYS A 205 -29.61 6.45 0.60
N PHE A 206 -28.43 5.82 0.55
CA PHE A 206 -27.59 5.52 1.71
C PHE A 206 -26.34 6.39 1.75
N LEU A 207 -26.52 7.72 1.87
CA LEU A 207 -25.41 8.68 1.90
C LEU A 207 -24.45 8.41 3.07
N ASP A 208 -24.97 8.12 4.25
CA ASP A 208 -24.16 7.87 5.45
C ASP A 208 -23.26 6.65 5.26
N ASP A 209 -23.80 5.58 4.68
CA ASP A 209 -23.04 4.35 4.39
C ASP A 209 -21.98 4.56 3.30
N ARG A 210 -22.27 5.41 2.30
CA ARG A 210 -21.26 5.82 1.30
C ARG A 210 -20.09 6.56 1.94
N ILE A 211 -20.38 7.48 2.85
CA ILE A 211 -19.37 8.28 3.53
C ILE A 211 -18.53 7.39 4.45
N ALA A 212 -19.17 6.60 5.32
CA ALA A 212 -18.48 5.72 6.26
C ALA A 212 -17.75 4.57 5.57
N GLY A 213 -18.34 4.05 4.48
CA GLY A 213 -17.82 2.91 3.73
C GLY A 213 -16.62 3.26 2.87
N GLU A 214 -16.62 4.39 2.14
CA GLU A 214 -15.56 4.68 1.17
C GLU A 214 -14.97 6.09 1.34
N TYR A 215 -15.80 7.14 1.30
CA TYR A 215 -15.30 8.51 1.14
C TYR A 215 -14.45 9.01 2.29
N LEU A 216 -14.83 8.70 3.53
CA LEU A 216 -14.06 9.07 4.71
C LEU A 216 -12.60 8.57 4.59
N TRP A 217 -12.43 7.30 4.21
CA TRP A 217 -11.12 6.67 4.11
C TRP A 217 -10.30 7.20 2.92
N LEU A 218 -10.95 7.40 1.76
CA LEU A 218 -10.31 8.03 0.61
C LEU A 218 -9.74 9.41 0.96
N TRP A 219 -10.52 10.20 1.70
CA TRP A 219 -10.14 11.57 2.06
C TRP A 219 -9.06 11.60 3.14
N LEU A 220 -9.17 10.75 4.16
CA LEU A 220 -8.12 10.59 5.16
C LEU A 220 -6.80 10.16 4.51
N ALA A 221 -6.84 9.20 3.57
CA ALA A 221 -5.67 8.78 2.81
C ALA A 221 -5.09 9.92 1.97
N LEU A 222 -5.93 10.69 1.27
CA LEU A 222 -5.50 11.80 0.42
C LEU A 222 -4.88 12.95 1.22
N VAL A 223 -5.56 13.41 2.28
CA VAL A 223 -5.08 14.49 3.16
C VAL A 223 -3.78 14.07 3.84
N THR A 224 -3.73 12.86 4.38
CA THR A 224 -2.50 12.34 5.00
C THR A 224 -1.38 12.25 4.00
N SER A 225 -1.64 11.76 2.78
CA SER A 225 -0.65 11.69 1.71
C SER A 225 -0.06 13.07 1.39
N ALA A 226 -0.91 14.11 1.30
CA ALA A 226 -0.45 15.48 1.10
C ALA A 226 0.37 16.01 2.28
N LEU A 227 -0.09 15.78 3.51
CA LEU A 227 0.59 16.22 4.75
C LEU A 227 1.94 15.54 4.95
N VAL A 228 2.10 14.29 4.53
CA VAL A 228 3.37 13.56 4.61
C VAL A 228 4.31 13.99 3.49
N TYR A 229 3.79 14.25 2.29
CA TYR A 229 4.61 14.63 1.14
C TYR A 229 5.33 15.97 1.34
N ILE A 230 4.66 16.98 1.91
CA ILE A 230 5.24 18.33 2.07
C ILE A 230 6.51 18.33 2.96
N PRO A 231 6.49 17.87 4.22
CA PRO A 231 7.67 17.85 5.09
C PRO A 231 8.78 16.95 4.55
N LEU A 232 8.42 15.79 3.99
CA LEU A 232 9.42 14.87 3.43
C LEU A 232 10.09 15.42 2.17
N SER A 233 9.38 16.22 1.35
CA SER A 233 9.99 16.91 0.21
C SER A 233 10.97 18.01 0.65
N LEU A 234 10.72 18.66 1.79
CA LEU A 234 11.64 19.63 2.38
C LEU A 234 12.86 18.94 3.00
N TRP A 235 12.65 17.79 3.65
CA TRP A 235 13.72 16.94 4.17
C TRP A 235 14.60 16.38 3.04
N SER A 236 13.97 15.85 1.98
CA SER A 236 14.61 15.42 0.72
C SER A 236 15.60 16.43 0.16
N ARG A 237 15.19 17.70 0.14
CA ARG A 237 15.98 18.77 -0.46
C ARG A 237 17.15 19.20 0.43
N GLY A 238 17.30 18.64 1.63
CA GLY A 238 18.26 19.07 2.64
C GLY A 238 17.92 20.42 3.26
N ASN A 239 16.66 20.86 3.14
CA ASN A 239 16.17 22.11 3.71
C ASN A 239 15.59 21.93 5.12
N LEU A 240 15.34 20.69 5.54
CA LEU A 240 14.73 20.36 6.82
C LEU A 240 15.57 19.31 7.55
N SER A 241 16.10 19.66 8.73
CA SER A 241 16.71 18.70 9.64
C SER A 241 15.80 18.51 10.85
N VAL A 242 15.43 17.25 11.14
CA VAL A 242 14.63 16.87 12.31
C VAL A 242 15.58 16.49 13.44
N ASP A 243 15.38 17.11 14.61
CA ASP A 243 16.15 16.79 15.82
C ASP A 243 15.83 15.34 16.26
N PRO A 244 16.83 14.47 16.48
CA PRO A 244 16.61 13.06 16.82
C PRO A 244 15.87 12.84 18.14
N LYS A 245 15.77 13.85 19.01
CA LYS A 245 15.10 13.73 20.32
C LYS A 245 13.71 14.37 20.36
N ILE A 246 13.44 15.37 19.51
CA ILE A 246 12.21 16.16 19.54
C ILE A 246 11.67 16.31 18.11
N TRP A 247 10.64 15.53 17.79
CA TRP A 247 10.12 15.42 16.42
C TRP A 247 9.45 16.70 15.88
N TRP A 248 8.90 17.53 16.76
CA TRP A 248 8.30 18.83 16.39
C TRP A 248 9.33 19.94 16.18
N LYS A 249 10.61 19.72 16.56
CA LYS A 249 11.65 20.73 16.49
C LYS A 249 12.31 20.69 15.12
N PHE A 250 11.59 21.27 14.16
CA PHE A 250 12.09 21.45 12.80
C PHE A 250 13.11 22.58 12.78
N ARG A 251 14.30 22.31 12.22
CA ARG A 251 15.23 23.38 11.85
C ARG A 251 15.29 23.47 10.33
N LEU A 252 14.75 24.57 9.82
CA LEU A 252 14.90 24.96 8.42
C LEU A 252 16.29 25.54 8.23
N HIS A 253 17.08 24.90 7.36
CA HIS A 253 18.41 25.37 7.01
C HIS A 253 18.47 25.66 5.51
N ARG A 254 19.36 26.58 5.11
CA ARG A 254 19.69 26.77 3.70
C ARG A 254 20.36 25.50 3.20
N LYS A 255 19.81 24.91 2.12
CA LYS A 255 20.21 23.66 1.45
C LYS A 255 21.61 23.16 1.84
N VAL A 256 21.67 22.15 2.70
CA VAL A 256 22.91 21.45 3.05
C VAL A 256 23.09 20.26 2.11
N ARG A 257 24.27 20.10 1.52
CA ARG A 257 24.60 18.96 0.66
C ARG A 257 24.82 17.74 1.54
N VAL A 258 23.79 16.91 1.71
CA VAL A 258 23.88 15.63 2.42
C VAL A 258 24.49 14.59 1.46
N GLU A 259 25.64 14.00 1.83
CA GLU A 259 26.15 12.81 1.15
C GLU A 259 25.32 11.59 1.61
N ASP A 260 24.51 11.01 0.70
CA ASP A 260 23.71 9.80 0.96
C ASP A 260 24.61 8.56 0.92
N SER A 261 25.49 8.38 1.91
CA SER A 261 26.43 7.26 1.95
C SER A 261 25.74 5.89 2.14
N ASP A 262 24.48 5.87 2.59
CA ASP A 262 23.72 4.66 2.96
C ASP A 262 22.46 4.42 2.07
N GLY A 263 22.22 5.27 1.06
CA GLY A 263 21.02 5.14 0.22
C GLY A 263 19.69 5.35 0.97
N SER A 264 19.74 5.90 2.18
CA SER A 264 18.57 6.11 3.06
C SER A 264 17.64 7.18 2.48
N GLN A 265 18.21 8.23 1.87
CA GLN A 265 17.46 9.29 1.20
C GLN A 265 16.78 8.73 -0.05
N ARG A 266 17.49 7.92 -0.84
CA ARG A 266 16.91 7.22 -2.00
C ARG A 266 15.76 6.29 -1.62
N ARG A 267 15.89 5.51 -0.53
CA ARG A 267 14.83 4.63 -0.01
C ARG A 267 13.61 5.43 0.47
N ALA A 268 13.82 6.52 1.20
CA ALA A 268 12.72 7.39 1.65
C ALA A 268 12.02 8.10 0.47
N MET A 269 12.76 8.57 -0.54
CA MET A 269 12.17 9.15 -1.76
C MET A 269 11.39 8.12 -2.59
N ALA A 270 11.89 6.88 -2.65
CA ALA A 270 11.18 5.78 -3.30
C ALA A 270 9.85 5.49 -2.58
N MET A 271 9.81 5.56 -1.24
CA MET A 271 8.58 5.36 -0.47
C MET A 271 7.56 6.50 -0.65
N LEU A 272 8.00 7.71 -1.01
CA LEU A 272 7.12 8.85 -1.31
C LEU A 272 6.35 8.72 -2.64
N ALA A 273 6.76 7.81 -3.51
CA ALA A 273 6.09 7.60 -4.78
C ALA A 273 4.67 7.03 -4.59
N TYR A 274 4.44 6.24 -3.52
CA TYR A 274 3.12 5.65 -3.24
C TYR A 274 2.04 6.70 -2.89
N PRO A 275 2.21 7.58 -1.88
CA PRO A 275 1.21 8.62 -1.58
C PRO A 275 0.98 9.61 -2.74
N LEU A 276 2.03 9.91 -3.52
CA LEU A 276 1.93 10.80 -4.68
C LEU A 276 1.08 10.19 -5.79
N VAL A 277 1.37 8.94 -6.16
CA VAL A 277 0.62 8.20 -7.16
C VAL A 277 -0.84 8.04 -6.73
N TYR A 278 -1.07 7.71 -5.45
CA TYR A 278 -2.42 7.69 -4.90
C TYR A 278 -3.14 9.02 -5.07
N ALA A 279 -2.50 10.16 -4.74
CA ALA A 279 -3.10 11.47 -4.90
C ALA A 279 -3.44 11.82 -6.36
N ILE A 280 -2.57 11.43 -7.31
CA ILE A 280 -2.79 11.66 -8.75
C ILE A 280 -3.97 10.83 -9.27
N ILE A 281 -4.08 9.58 -8.82
CA ILE A 281 -5.11 8.64 -9.28
C ILE A 281 -6.46 8.93 -8.62
N VAL A 282 -6.48 9.09 -7.30
CA VAL A 282 -7.71 9.21 -6.49
C VAL A 282 -8.22 10.64 -6.44
N GLY A 283 -7.33 11.64 -6.55
CA GLY A 283 -7.69 13.06 -6.51
C GLY A 283 -8.79 13.45 -7.50
N PRO A 284 -8.64 13.18 -8.81
CA PRO A 284 -9.66 13.52 -9.81
C PRO A 284 -11.02 12.87 -9.52
N THR A 285 -11.02 11.58 -9.17
CA THR A 285 -12.25 10.83 -8.86
C THR A 285 -12.93 11.39 -7.61
N SER A 286 -12.16 11.72 -6.57
CA SER A 286 -12.66 12.32 -5.34
C SER A 286 -13.34 13.67 -5.59
N VAL A 287 -12.71 14.53 -6.40
CA VAL A 287 -13.29 15.85 -6.76
C VAL A 287 -14.60 15.69 -7.53
N ILE A 288 -14.65 14.80 -8.53
CA ILE A 288 -15.85 14.57 -9.32
C ILE A 288 -16.99 14.02 -8.48
N ARG A 289 -16.71 13.03 -7.62
CA ARG A 289 -17.71 12.44 -6.74
C ARG A 289 -18.23 13.46 -5.71
N TRP A 290 -17.38 14.36 -5.21
CA TRP A 290 -17.81 15.47 -4.35
C TRP A 290 -18.72 16.47 -5.08
N ILE A 291 -18.36 16.85 -6.32
CA ILE A 291 -19.21 17.70 -7.15
C ILE A 291 -20.55 17.01 -7.41
N ASN A 292 -20.53 15.69 -7.64
CA ASN A 292 -21.74 14.90 -7.89
C ASN A 292 -22.73 14.98 -6.72
N PHE A 293 -22.27 14.87 -5.46
CA PHE A 293 -23.14 15.09 -4.30
C PHE A 293 -23.81 16.48 -4.30
N GLY A 294 -23.04 17.50 -4.63
CA GLY A 294 -23.54 18.87 -4.72
C GLY A 294 -24.46 19.13 -5.93
N LEU A 295 -24.43 18.28 -6.96
CA LEU A 295 -25.32 18.38 -8.12
C LEU A 295 -26.57 17.50 -7.97
N GLU A 296 -26.43 16.34 -7.32
CA GLU A 296 -27.52 15.41 -6.98
C GLU A 296 -28.56 16.11 -6.11
N THR A 297 -28.13 16.89 -5.11
CA THR A 297 -29.00 17.77 -4.31
C THR A 297 -29.71 18.86 -5.12
N ARG A 298 -29.21 19.18 -6.33
CA ARG A 298 -29.80 20.16 -7.26
C ARG A 298 -30.49 19.51 -8.46
N GLY A 299 -30.65 18.18 -8.47
CA GLY A 299 -31.25 17.44 -9.58
C GLY A 299 -30.47 17.51 -10.89
N LYS A 300 -29.16 17.76 -10.84
CA LYS A 300 -28.26 17.81 -12.00
C LYS A 300 -27.24 16.69 -11.95
N ASP A 301 -26.78 16.25 -13.11
CA ASP A 301 -25.73 15.24 -13.24
C ASP A 301 -24.39 15.86 -13.65
N THR A 302 -23.28 15.26 -13.20
CA THR A 302 -21.93 15.66 -13.64
C THR A 302 -21.67 15.33 -15.11
N PRO A 303 -20.83 16.11 -15.82
CA PRO A 303 -20.42 15.80 -17.19
C PRO A 303 -19.80 14.40 -17.31
N THR A 304 -20.45 13.54 -18.11
CA THR A 304 -20.12 12.13 -18.28
C THR A 304 -18.65 11.87 -18.68
N SER A 305 -18.10 12.68 -19.59
CA SER A 305 -16.74 12.48 -20.11
C SER A 305 -15.64 12.65 -19.06
N LEU A 306 -15.81 13.61 -18.15
CA LEU A 306 -14.83 13.88 -17.09
C LEU A 306 -14.83 12.75 -16.05
N SER A 307 -16.02 12.25 -15.70
CA SER A 307 -16.18 11.09 -14.82
C SER A 307 -15.48 9.84 -15.40
N PHE A 308 -15.64 9.57 -16.69
CA PHE A 308 -14.97 8.43 -17.32
C PHE A 308 -13.44 8.57 -17.32
N LEU A 309 -12.89 9.74 -17.61
CA LEU A 309 -11.43 9.94 -17.57
C LEU A 309 -10.86 9.66 -16.18
N ALA A 310 -11.50 10.19 -15.14
CA ALA A 310 -11.07 9.94 -13.76
C ALA A 310 -11.24 8.47 -13.36
N SER A 311 -12.35 7.83 -13.75
CA SER A 311 -12.57 6.40 -13.50
C SER A 311 -11.54 5.51 -14.19
N VAL A 312 -11.13 5.84 -15.41
CA VAL A 312 -10.06 5.12 -16.13
C VAL A 312 -8.73 5.25 -15.38
N LEU A 313 -8.37 6.46 -14.94
CA LEU A 313 -7.17 6.65 -14.11
C LEU A 313 -7.25 5.84 -12.81
N PHE A 314 -8.41 5.87 -12.14
CA PHE A 314 -8.67 5.12 -10.92
C PHE A 314 -8.55 3.60 -11.13
N SER A 315 -8.97 3.10 -12.29
CA SER A 315 -8.87 1.69 -12.67
C SER A 315 -7.43 1.22 -12.89
N LEU A 316 -6.49 2.14 -13.12
CA LEU A 316 -5.05 1.86 -13.24
C LEU A 316 -4.31 1.76 -11.89
N SER A 317 -5.01 1.87 -10.75
CA SER A 317 -4.43 1.82 -9.39
C SER A 317 -3.50 0.62 -9.21
N GLY A 318 -3.98 -0.60 -9.48
CA GLY A 318 -3.21 -1.82 -9.30
C GLY A 318 -1.95 -1.87 -10.17
N ALA A 319 -2.04 -1.49 -11.45
CA ALA A 319 -0.87 -1.46 -12.34
C ALA A 319 0.20 -0.47 -11.86
N LEU A 320 -0.21 0.71 -11.37
CA LEU A 320 0.69 1.72 -10.86
C LEU A 320 1.31 1.30 -9.52
N ASN A 321 0.55 0.71 -8.60
CA ASN A 321 1.07 0.16 -7.35
C ASN A 321 2.05 -1.01 -7.58
N VAL A 322 1.79 -1.86 -8.58
CA VAL A 322 2.73 -2.89 -9.03
C VAL A 322 4.01 -2.28 -9.58
N THR A 323 3.90 -1.28 -10.45
CA THR A 323 5.06 -0.58 -11.02
C THR A 323 5.91 0.07 -9.92
N LEU A 324 5.25 0.69 -8.93
CA LEU A 324 5.92 1.21 -7.74
C LEU A 324 6.60 0.11 -6.94
N LEU A 325 5.96 -1.05 -6.75
CA LEU A 325 6.60 -2.17 -6.04
C LEU A 325 7.86 -2.66 -6.76
N LEU A 326 7.79 -2.83 -8.08
CA LEU A 326 8.93 -3.25 -8.91
C LEU A 326 10.11 -2.27 -8.81
N THR A 327 9.82 -0.98 -8.80
CA THR A 327 10.85 0.08 -8.82
C THR A 327 11.41 0.41 -7.44
N THR A 328 10.59 0.32 -6.40
CA THR A 328 10.97 0.72 -5.03
C THR A 328 11.46 -0.44 -4.17
N ARG A 329 11.01 -1.67 -4.42
CA ARG A 329 11.35 -2.86 -3.63
C ARG A 329 11.57 -4.12 -4.50
N PRO A 330 12.60 -4.13 -5.37
CA PRO A 330 12.94 -5.32 -6.15
C PRO A 330 13.32 -6.53 -5.26
N GLU A 331 13.77 -6.26 -4.02
CA GLU A 331 14.10 -7.28 -3.02
C GLU A 331 12.90 -8.13 -2.58
N LEU A 332 11.68 -7.58 -2.59
CA LEU A 332 10.46 -8.36 -2.29
C LEU A 332 10.22 -9.44 -3.36
N LEU A 333 10.74 -9.22 -4.56
CA LEU A 333 10.63 -10.12 -5.70
C LEU A 333 11.88 -10.97 -5.90
N LEU A 334 12.87 -10.86 -5.02
CA LEU A 334 14.09 -11.68 -5.03
C LEU A 334 14.73 -11.76 -6.44
N LEU A 335 14.70 -10.65 -7.19
CA LEU A 335 15.32 -10.60 -8.52
C LEU A 335 16.85 -10.64 -8.42
N HIS A 336 17.42 -10.52 -7.22
CA HIS A 336 18.84 -10.66 -6.98
C HIS A 336 19.23 -12.13 -6.82
N LYS A 337 20.17 -12.59 -7.65
CA LYS A 337 20.85 -13.88 -7.46
C LYS A 337 21.51 -13.89 -6.08
N PRO A 338 21.52 -15.02 -5.34
CA PRO A 338 22.27 -15.12 -4.10
C PRO A 338 23.72 -14.74 -4.39
N GLN A 339 24.20 -13.69 -3.73
CA GLN A 339 25.59 -13.32 -3.76
C GLN A 339 26.35 -14.51 -3.16
N LYS A 340 27.15 -15.20 -3.98
CA LYS A 340 28.09 -16.19 -3.47
C LYS A 340 29.02 -15.46 -2.52
N THR A 341 28.78 -15.59 -1.23
CA THR A 341 29.76 -15.22 -0.21
C THR A 341 30.96 -16.12 -0.45
N ASN A 342 32.04 -15.57 -1.02
CA ASN A 342 33.32 -16.25 -1.07
C ASN A 342 33.86 -16.34 0.37
N ARG A 343 33.31 -17.26 1.18
CA ARG A 343 33.97 -17.78 2.37
C ARG A 343 35.05 -18.75 1.91
N ALA A 344 36.13 -18.19 1.38
CA ALA A 344 37.34 -18.91 1.05
C ALA A 344 38.53 -17.96 1.17
N THR A 345 38.77 -17.39 2.36
CA THR A 345 40.05 -16.74 2.65
C THR A 345 40.48 -16.71 4.13
N ASP A 346 39.78 -17.38 5.04
CA ASP A 346 40.19 -17.41 6.47
C ASP A 346 40.59 -18.83 6.96
N ALA A 347 40.91 -19.76 6.05
CA ALA A 347 41.35 -21.12 6.38
C ALA A 347 42.83 -21.40 6.05
N SER A 348 43.68 -20.37 6.05
CA SER A 348 45.13 -20.54 5.90
C SER A 348 45.90 -19.51 6.73
N ALA A 349 45.68 -19.50 8.04
CA ALA A 349 46.54 -18.79 8.98
C ALA A 349 46.61 -19.54 10.32
N SER A 350 46.90 -20.83 10.28
CA SER A 350 47.24 -21.59 11.49
C SER A 350 48.14 -22.79 11.18
N SER A 351 49.35 -22.53 10.67
CA SER A 351 50.48 -23.44 10.83
C SER A 351 51.79 -22.69 10.59
N GLY A 352 52.74 -22.79 11.53
CA GLY A 352 54.12 -22.32 11.35
C GLY A 352 54.67 -21.52 12.53
N ALA A 353 55.14 -22.23 13.55
CA ALA A 353 55.95 -21.66 14.62
C ALA A 353 57.38 -21.32 14.15
N SER A 354 57.94 -20.27 14.75
CA SER A 354 59.37 -20.07 15.09
C SER A 354 60.43 -20.18 13.98
N HIS A 355 61.01 -19.04 13.59
CA HIS A 355 62.48 -18.84 13.70
C HIS A 355 62.86 -17.37 13.64
N SER A 356 63.81 -17.00 14.50
CA SER A 356 64.37 -15.68 14.75
C SER A 356 65.54 -15.32 13.82
N ARG A 357 65.61 -14.05 13.37
CA ARG A 357 66.81 -13.18 13.36
C ARG A 357 66.52 -11.78 12.77
N PRO A 358 67.20 -10.72 13.24
CA PRO A 358 66.95 -9.34 12.84
C PRO A 358 67.77 -8.95 11.61
N THR A 359 67.22 -8.11 10.73
CA THR A 359 68.00 -7.38 9.72
C THR A 359 67.56 -5.93 9.61
N LEU A 360 68.58 -5.12 9.39
CA LEU A 360 68.70 -3.68 9.52
C LEU A 360 68.34 -2.97 8.20
N GLY A 361 67.73 -1.79 8.29
CA GLY A 361 67.86 -0.72 7.31
C GLY A 361 66.93 -0.76 6.09
N LEU A 362 66.04 0.22 5.96
CA LEU A 362 66.31 1.42 5.16
C LEU A 362 65.05 2.27 5.07
N THR A 363 65.26 3.53 5.42
CA THR A 363 64.37 4.67 5.31
C THR A 363 63.90 4.92 3.88
N GLN A 364 62.60 5.13 3.68
CA GLN A 364 62.10 5.92 2.56
C GLN A 364 61.06 6.92 3.05
N ARG A 365 61.56 8.06 3.55
CA ARG A 365 60.81 9.32 3.62
C ARG A 365 60.61 9.81 2.19
N SER A 366 59.37 10.03 1.78
CA SER A 366 59.04 10.90 0.64
C SER A 366 58.05 11.96 1.09
N LEU A 367 58.52 13.20 1.01
CA LEU A 367 57.81 14.46 1.22
C LEU A 367 56.79 14.71 0.10
N ARG A 368 55.56 15.06 0.48
CA ARG A 368 54.60 15.99 -0.19
C ARG A 368 53.34 15.97 0.69
N SER A 369 52.72 17.06 1.14
CA SER A 369 52.79 18.45 0.76
C SER A 369 52.22 19.31 1.90
N MET A 370 52.84 20.46 2.12
CA MET A 370 52.32 21.57 2.91
C MET A 370 51.37 22.34 1.98
N ILE A 371 50.05 22.17 2.14
CA ILE A 371 49.04 23.05 1.50
C ILE A 371 47.98 23.38 2.57
N GLY A 372 47.68 24.67 2.66
CA GLY A 372 47.05 25.34 3.80
C GLY A 372 45.70 24.79 4.26
N LYS A 373 45.48 24.94 5.57
CA LYS A 373 44.19 24.75 6.24
C LYS A 373 43.20 25.80 5.76
N SER A 374 42.49 25.51 4.67
CA SER A 374 41.18 26.12 4.42
C SER A 374 40.14 25.37 5.26
N LYS A 375 39.43 26.10 6.13
CA LYS A 375 38.40 25.60 7.02
C LYS A 375 37.20 25.17 6.17
N MET A 376 37.12 23.88 5.84
CA MET A 376 35.90 23.29 5.27
C MET A 376 34.74 23.45 6.27
N PRO A 377 33.52 23.76 5.82
CA PRO A 377 32.36 23.76 6.71
C PRO A 377 32.13 22.34 7.23
N ASP A 378 31.75 22.23 8.51
CA ASP A 378 31.47 20.98 9.21
C ASP A 378 30.57 20.07 8.38
N ARG A 379 31.12 18.91 7.98
CA ARG A 379 30.36 17.84 7.34
C ARG A 379 29.62 17.08 8.44
N MET A 380 28.31 17.27 8.54
CA MET A 380 27.46 16.38 9.33
C MET A 380 27.38 15.01 8.65
N LYS A 381 27.97 13.98 9.27
CA LYS A 381 27.70 12.59 8.92
C LYS A 381 26.27 12.25 9.34
N LEU A 382 25.50 11.69 8.42
CA LEU A 382 24.20 11.10 8.75
C LEU A 382 24.47 9.88 9.64
N GLY A 383 23.81 9.82 10.80
CA GLY A 383 24.02 8.77 11.80
C GLY A 383 23.86 7.38 11.19
N GLN A 384 24.81 6.51 11.51
CA GLN A 384 24.77 5.10 11.16
C GLN A 384 23.46 4.47 11.67
N LEU A 385 22.79 3.71 10.81
CA LEU A 385 21.88 2.66 11.28
C LEU A 385 22.77 1.58 11.88
N GLU A 386 22.70 1.41 13.20
CA GLU A 386 23.37 0.34 13.91
C GLU A 386 22.71 -0.98 13.51
N GLU A 387 23.39 -1.73 12.64
CA GLU A 387 23.02 -3.10 12.31
C GLU A 387 23.45 -3.96 13.49
N ASP A 388 22.54 -4.14 14.44
CA ASP A 388 22.76 -4.94 15.65
C ASP A 388 22.77 -6.42 15.27
N SER A 389 23.88 -6.86 14.69
CA SER A 389 24.12 -8.21 14.22
C SER A 389 24.63 -9.12 15.34
N THR A 390 24.04 -9.10 16.55
CA THR A 390 24.31 -10.10 17.60
C THR A 390 23.25 -10.06 18.71
N VAL A 391 22.05 -10.61 18.47
CA VAL A 391 21.22 -11.13 19.57
C VAL A 391 20.63 -12.48 19.15
N GLY A 392 21.46 -13.51 19.30
CA GLY A 392 20.99 -14.89 19.33
C GLY A 392 20.20 -15.10 20.62
N TRP A 393 18.96 -15.56 20.50
CA TRP A 393 18.16 -15.96 21.65
C TRP A 393 18.54 -17.39 22.05
N ASP A 394 19.46 -17.53 22.99
CA ASP A 394 19.70 -18.81 23.67
C ASP A 394 18.70 -18.98 24.81
N VAL A 395 17.84 -20.00 24.65
CA VAL A 395 16.89 -20.45 25.67
C VAL A 395 17.68 -21.26 26.72
N PRO A 396 17.59 -20.97 28.04
CA PRO A 396 18.31 -21.76 29.03
C PRO A 396 17.62 -23.12 29.21
N LEU A 397 18.24 -24.17 28.70
CA LEU A 397 17.97 -25.55 29.10
C LEU A 397 18.58 -25.77 30.49
N GLY A 398 17.73 -25.83 31.50
CA GLY A 398 18.11 -26.18 32.87
C GLY A 398 18.74 -27.57 32.90
N THR A 399 20.03 -27.61 33.23
CA THR A 399 20.78 -28.86 33.43
C THR A 399 21.27 -28.93 34.86
N ARG A 400 20.93 -30.05 35.51
CA ARG A 400 21.46 -30.55 36.78
C ARG A 400 22.95 -30.27 36.98
N SER A 401 23.31 -29.90 38.21
CA SER A 401 24.58 -30.32 38.82
C SER A 401 24.39 -30.56 40.31
N SER A 402 25.02 -31.63 40.74
CA SER A 402 24.98 -32.34 42.01
C SER A 402 25.98 -31.81 43.05
N VAL A 403 25.60 -31.98 44.31
CA VAL A 403 26.43 -32.38 45.48
C VAL A 403 27.50 -31.41 46.00
N VAL A 404 27.22 -30.85 47.18
CA VAL A 404 28.16 -30.76 48.32
C VAL A 404 27.35 -31.07 49.61
N SER A 405 27.96 -31.81 50.51
CA SER A 405 27.36 -32.57 51.63
C SER A 405 27.57 -31.95 53.03
N LEU A 406 26.51 -32.06 53.86
CA LEU A 406 26.42 -32.25 55.34
C LEU A 406 26.80 -31.09 56.30
N PRO A 407 26.33 -31.09 57.59
CA PRO A 407 25.51 -32.08 58.32
C PRO A 407 24.27 -31.55 59.09
N ASP A 408 23.53 -32.53 59.64
CA ASP A 408 22.37 -32.53 60.55
C ASP A 408 22.24 -31.41 61.60
N SER A 409 20.99 -31.00 61.88
CA SER A 409 20.30 -31.25 63.18
C SER A 409 18.98 -30.48 63.36
N SER A 410 18.01 -31.16 63.98
CA SER A 410 16.85 -30.65 64.78
C SER A 410 15.78 -29.76 64.10
N VAL A 411 14.50 -30.15 63.95
CA VAL A 411 13.43 -30.39 64.97
C VAL A 411 12.68 -29.09 65.36
N ILE A 412 11.33 -29.15 65.25
CA ILE A 412 10.23 -28.35 65.86
C ILE A 412 9.60 -27.16 65.07
N ASP A 413 8.33 -27.40 64.71
CA ASP A 413 7.09 -26.62 64.85
C ASP A 413 7.07 -25.09 64.76
N ALA A 414 6.23 -24.56 63.88
CA ALA A 414 4.94 -23.90 64.21
C ALA A 414 4.28 -23.33 62.94
#